data_AF-A0A9R1S095-F1
#
_entry.id   AF-A0A9R1S095-F1
#
_cell.length_a   1.000
_cell.length_b   1.000
_cell.length_c   1.000
_cell.angle_alpha   90.00
_cell.angle_beta   90.00
_cell.angle_gamma   90.00
#
_symmetry.space_group_name_H-M   'P 1'
#
loop_
_entity.id
_entity.type
_entity.pdbx_description
1 polymer ?
#
loop_
_entity_poly.entity_id
_entity_poly.type
_entity_poly.pdbx_seq_one_letter_code
_entity_poly.pdbx_strand_id
1 'polypeptide(L)'
;MMYLDSPAGVGMSYSLNKSDYKTGDLKTAADAHIFLLKWFELYPEFQLNPFYISGESYAGIYIPTLADEVVKGIQMALKPRINLKGYLIGNGATDADYDLNSFVPFAHGMGLISTDLFEDVSAACHGTFWGKVNDVCQENIDRVRWVMSMYQNL
;
A
#
# COMPACT_ATOMS: atom_id res chain seq x y z
N MET A 1 0.31 -12.51 -17.23
CA MET A 1 0.29 -11.43 -16.22
C MET A 1 -0.82 -10.48 -16.61
N MET A 2 -1.64 -10.04 -15.65
CA MET A 2 -2.76 -9.13 -15.85
C MET A 2 -2.46 -7.83 -15.13
N TYR A 3 -2.69 -6.71 -15.80
CA TYR A 3 -2.55 -5.37 -15.21
C TYR A 3 -3.95 -4.75 -15.12
N LEU A 4 -4.26 -4.15 -13.98
CA LEU A 4 -5.56 -3.56 -13.70
C LEU A 4 -5.37 -2.10 -13.27
N ASP A 5 -5.85 -1.18 -14.08
CA ASP A 5 -6.03 0.21 -13.67
C ASP A 5 -7.18 0.28 -12.64
N SER A 6 -6.85 0.60 -11.38
CA SER A 6 -7.81 0.66 -10.28
C SER A 6 -7.35 1.66 -9.24
N PRO A 7 -8.27 2.37 -8.55
CA PRO A 7 -9.74 2.36 -8.72
C PRO A 7 -10.20 3.14 -9.97
N ALA A 8 -11.52 3.25 -10.16
CA ALA A 8 -12.09 4.11 -11.21
C ALA A 8 -11.52 5.54 -11.12
N GLY A 9 -11.04 6.06 -12.25
CA GLY A 9 -10.31 7.33 -12.36
C GLY A 9 -8.81 7.20 -12.53
N VAL A 10 -8.24 6.01 -12.31
CA VAL A 10 -6.83 5.72 -12.60
C VAL A 10 -6.69 5.26 -14.05
N GLY A 11 -5.71 5.82 -14.77
CA GLY A 11 -5.36 5.42 -16.12
C GLY A 11 -6.57 5.46 -17.08
N MET A 12 -6.91 4.30 -17.64
CA MET A 12 -8.04 4.14 -18.56
C MET A 12 -9.34 3.70 -17.89
N SER A 13 -9.33 3.41 -16.58
CA SER A 13 -10.54 3.04 -15.84
C SER A 13 -11.38 4.27 -15.52
N TYR A 14 -12.67 4.27 -15.88
CA TYR A 14 -13.57 5.40 -15.68
C TYR A 14 -14.97 4.97 -15.25
N SER A 15 -15.70 5.89 -14.61
CA SER A 15 -17.13 5.78 -14.35
C SER A 15 -17.88 6.99 -14.89
N LEU A 16 -19.08 6.76 -15.44
CA LEU A 16 -20.00 7.85 -15.80
C LEU A 16 -20.62 8.50 -14.56
N ASN A 17 -20.62 7.80 -13.42
CA ASN A 17 -21.08 8.34 -12.16
C ASN A 17 -19.92 9.00 -11.39
N LYS A 18 -19.99 10.31 -11.22
CA LYS A 18 -18.94 11.09 -10.55
C LYS A 18 -18.74 10.73 -9.08
N SER A 19 -19.72 10.11 -8.41
CA SER A 19 -19.53 9.68 -7.02
C SER A 19 -18.53 8.53 -6.88
N ASP A 20 -18.30 7.73 -7.93
CA ASP A 20 -17.44 6.55 -7.86
C ASP A 20 -15.95 6.91 -7.73
N TYR A 21 -15.59 8.14 -8.11
CA TYR A 21 -14.23 8.67 -7.91
C TYR A 21 -13.96 9.05 -6.44
N LYS A 22 -15.00 9.09 -5.58
CA LYS A 22 -14.83 9.16 -4.13
C LYS A 22 -14.72 7.72 -3.60
N THR A 23 -13.51 7.21 -3.59
CA THR A 23 -13.20 5.82 -3.24
C THR A 23 -12.46 5.70 -1.91
N GLY A 24 -12.21 4.47 -1.50
CA GLY A 24 -11.38 4.07 -0.35
C GLY A 24 -10.99 2.61 -0.48
N ASP A 25 -10.19 2.11 0.46
CA ASP A 25 -9.56 0.78 0.34
C ASP A 25 -10.61 -0.35 0.20
N LEU A 26 -11.64 -0.35 1.04
CA LEU A 26 -12.69 -1.37 1.01
C LEU A 26 -13.51 -1.35 -0.29
N LYS A 27 -13.84 -0.15 -0.79
CA LYS A 27 -14.55 -0.02 -2.08
C LYS A 27 -13.67 -0.50 -3.22
N THR A 28 -12.39 -0.14 -3.22
CA THR A 28 -11.42 -0.53 -4.25
C THR A 28 -11.24 -2.05 -4.27
N ALA A 29 -11.13 -2.69 -3.10
CA ALA A 29 -11.04 -4.15 -2.98
C ALA A 29 -12.31 -4.86 -3.50
N ALA A 30 -13.49 -4.38 -3.11
CA ALA A 30 -14.76 -4.93 -3.56
C ALA A 30 -14.94 -4.80 -5.09
N ASP A 31 -14.66 -3.62 -5.65
CA ASP A 31 -14.76 -3.37 -7.10
C ASP A 31 -13.75 -4.24 -7.88
N ALA A 32 -12.51 -4.37 -7.38
CA ALA A 32 -11.49 -5.23 -7.98
C ALA A 32 -11.86 -6.72 -7.91
N HIS A 33 -12.51 -7.18 -6.84
CA HIS A 33 -13.01 -8.55 -6.74
C HIS A 33 -14.15 -8.79 -7.75
N ILE A 34 -15.08 -7.83 -7.91
CA ILE A 34 -16.12 -7.89 -8.95
C ILE A 34 -15.48 -7.97 -10.35
N PHE A 35 -14.46 -7.14 -10.61
CA PHE A 35 -13.69 -7.22 -11.84
C PHE A 35 -13.11 -8.62 -12.06
N LEU A 36 -12.47 -9.22 -11.06
CA LEU A 36 -11.89 -10.58 -11.19
C LEU A 36 -12.96 -11.63 -11.49
N LEU A 37 -14.11 -11.60 -10.81
CA LEU A 37 -15.22 -12.52 -11.07
C LEU A 37 -15.70 -12.39 -12.52
N LYS A 38 -15.87 -11.15 -13.01
CA LYS A 38 -16.26 -10.87 -14.40
C LYS A 38 -15.20 -11.26 -15.41
N TRP A 39 -13.92 -11.06 -15.09
CA TRP A 39 -12.82 -11.44 -15.95
C TRP A 39 -12.73 -12.96 -16.11
N PHE A 40 -12.83 -13.73 -15.02
CA PHE A 40 -12.84 -15.19 -15.09
C PHE A 40 -14.13 -15.77 -15.69
N GLU A 41 -15.24 -15.04 -15.64
CA GLU A 41 -16.46 -15.39 -16.39
C GLU A 41 -16.24 -15.24 -17.89
N LEU A 42 -15.57 -14.17 -18.32
CA LEU A 42 -15.25 -13.88 -19.72
C LEU A 42 -14.15 -14.79 -20.29
N TYR A 43 -13.17 -15.18 -19.47
CA TYR A 43 -12.03 -16.02 -19.86
C TYR A 43 -11.97 -17.32 -19.04
N PRO A 44 -12.94 -18.24 -19.24
CA PRO A 44 -13.07 -19.46 -18.44
C PRO A 44 -11.87 -20.41 -18.53
N GLU A 45 -11.09 -20.35 -19.62
CA GLU A 45 -9.90 -21.16 -19.85
C GLU A 45 -8.79 -20.92 -18.80
N PHE A 46 -8.81 -19.79 -18.09
CA PHE A 46 -7.84 -19.49 -17.02
C PHE A 46 -8.33 -19.90 -15.62
N GLN A 47 -9.59 -20.33 -15.44
CA GLN A 47 -10.17 -20.56 -14.10
C GLN A 47 -9.42 -21.60 -13.26
N LEU A 48 -8.85 -22.62 -13.90
CA LEU A 48 -8.10 -23.68 -13.21
C LEU A 48 -6.66 -23.27 -12.88
N ASN A 49 -6.15 -22.19 -13.48
CA ASN A 49 -4.76 -21.80 -13.30
C ASN A 49 -4.52 -21.30 -11.87
N PRO A 50 -3.36 -21.61 -11.26
CA PRO A 50 -2.91 -20.96 -10.03
C PRO A 50 -2.97 -19.44 -10.18
N PHE A 51 -3.73 -18.78 -9.32
CA PHE A 51 -3.88 -17.33 -9.34
C PHE A 51 -3.10 -16.70 -8.19
N TYR A 52 -2.28 -15.70 -8.50
CA TYR A 52 -1.53 -14.90 -7.54
C TYR A 52 -1.85 -13.43 -7.76
N ILE A 53 -1.89 -12.67 -6.68
CA ILE A 53 -2.13 -11.22 -6.72
C ILE A 53 -0.82 -10.54 -6.33
N SER A 54 -0.37 -9.54 -7.07
CA SER A 54 0.87 -8.83 -6.75
C SER A 54 0.74 -7.33 -6.93
N GLY A 55 1.43 -6.57 -6.10
CA GLY A 55 1.47 -5.11 -6.19
C GLY A 55 2.62 -4.50 -5.40
N GLU A 56 2.79 -3.18 -5.55
CA GLU A 56 3.85 -2.41 -4.91
C GLU A 56 3.32 -1.15 -4.21
N SER A 57 4.07 -0.61 -3.25
CA SER A 57 3.79 0.68 -2.61
C SER A 57 2.44 0.66 -1.88
N TYR A 58 1.51 1.56 -2.19
CA TYR A 58 0.18 1.56 -1.56
C TYR A 58 -0.62 0.27 -1.83
N ALA A 59 -0.20 -0.54 -2.82
CA ALA A 59 -0.77 -1.87 -3.00
C ALA A 59 -0.45 -2.82 -1.83
N GLY A 60 0.43 -2.45 -0.89
CA GLY A 60 0.51 -3.11 0.42
C GLY A 60 -0.81 -3.08 1.20
N ILE A 61 -1.71 -2.13 0.91
CA ILE A 61 -3.09 -2.12 1.39
C ILE A 61 -4.04 -2.82 0.41
N TYR A 62 -3.93 -2.55 -0.89
CA TYR A 62 -4.85 -3.12 -1.90
C TYR A 62 -4.75 -4.64 -2.03
N ILE A 63 -3.55 -5.20 -1.95
CA ILE A 63 -3.32 -6.63 -2.22
C ILE A 63 -3.89 -7.51 -1.09
N PRO A 64 -3.61 -7.25 0.20
CA PRO A 64 -4.24 -8.01 1.28
C PRO A 64 -5.76 -7.85 1.33
N THR A 65 -6.28 -6.64 1.11
CA THR A 65 -7.73 -6.38 1.14
C THR A 65 -8.45 -7.05 -0.03
N LEU A 66 -7.89 -7.04 -1.23
CA LEU A 66 -8.42 -7.79 -2.38
C LEU A 66 -8.33 -9.30 -2.16
N ALA A 67 -7.21 -9.80 -1.62
CA ALA A 67 -7.06 -11.22 -1.32
C ALA A 67 -8.12 -11.68 -0.30
N ASP A 68 -8.41 -10.88 0.72
CA ASP A 68 -9.47 -11.13 1.70
C ASP A 68 -10.85 -11.18 1.04
N GLU A 69 -11.18 -10.24 0.15
CA GLU A 69 -12.43 -10.27 -0.62
C GLU A 69 -12.56 -11.52 -1.50
N VAL A 70 -11.48 -11.96 -2.15
CA VAL A 70 -11.45 -13.20 -2.92
C VAL A 70 -11.68 -14.43 -2.02
N VAL A 71 -11.03 -14.48 -0.85
CA VAL A 71 -11.22 -15.58 0.12
C VAL A 71 -12.66 -15.63 0.63
N LYS A 72 -13.25 -14.48 1.00
CA LYS A 72 -14.68 -14.39 1.37
C LYS A 72 -15.57 -14.89 0.23
N GLY A 73 -15.30 -14.49 -1.01
CA GLY A 73 -16.02 -14.98 -2.19
C GLY A 73 -15.97 -16.49 -2.35
N ILE A 74 -14.80 -17.10 -2.13
CA ILE A 74 -14.63 -18.56 -2.14
C ILE A 74 -15.46 -19.22 -1.02
N GLN A 75 -15.42 -18.68 0.20
CA GLN A 75 -16.19 -19.19 1.35
C GLN A 75 -17.70 -19.10 1.13
N MET A 76 -18.15 -18.03 0.47
CA MET A 76 -19.56 -17.85 0.06
C MET A 76 -19.95 -18.64 -1.20
N ALA A 77 -19.03 -19.47 -1.73
CA ALA A 77 -19.22 -20.26 -2.94
C ALA A 77 -19.62 -19.43 -4.18
N LEU A 78 -19.17 -18.17 -4.26
CA LEU A 78 -19.35 -17.35 -5.45
C LEU A 78 -18.73 -18.01 -6.68
N LYS A 79 -19.31 -17.73 -7.84
CA LYS A 79 -18.86 -18.23 -9.15
C LYS A 79 -18.43 -17.08 -10.04
N PRO A 80 -17.37 -17.25 -10.85
CA PRO A 80 -16.47 -18.42 -10.90
C PRO A 80 -15.57 -18.54 -9.66
N ARG A 81 -15.15 -19.76 -9.31
CA ARG A 81 -14.22 -19.96 -8.17
C ARG A 81 -12.81 -19.57 -8.62
N ILE A 82 -12.23 -18.57 -7.97
CA ILE A 82 -10.85 -18.14 -8.20
C ILE A 82 -9.89 -19.11 -7.50
N ASN A 83 -8.93 -19.69 -8.22
CA ASN A 83 -7.92 -20.60 -7.68
C ASN A 83 -6.74 -19.83 -7.02
N LEU A 84 -7.05 -18.98 -6.04
CA LEU A 84 -6.07 -18.16 -5.32
C LEU A 84 -5.05 -19.05 -4.58
N LYS A 85 -3.76 -18.81 -4.82
CA LYS A 85 -2.64 -19.53 -4.18
C LYS A 85 -1.81 -18.66 -3.26
N GLY A 86 -1.83 -17.35 -3.43
CA GLY A 86 -1.11 -16.43 -2.58
C GLY A 86 -1.04 -15.03 -3.19
N TYR A 87 -0.28 -14.17 -2.52
CA TYR A 87 -0.03 -12.83 -3.01
C TYR A 87 1.41 -12.39 -2.71
N LEU A 88 1.88 -11.35 -3.41
CA LEU A 88 3.21 -10.77 -3.26
C LEU A 88 3.11 -9.26 -3.16
N ILE A 89 3.89 -8.66 -2.27
CA ILE A 89 3.90 -7.21 -2.04
C ILE A 89 5.35 -6.73 -2.11
N GLY A 90 5.64 -5.80 -3.01
CA GLY A 90 6.92 -5.10 -3.09
C GLY A 90 6.85 -3.77 -2.35
N ASN A 91 7.81 -3.48 -1.47
CA ASN A 91 7.97 -2.18 -0.80
C ASN A 91 6.63 -1.54 -0.35
N GLY A 92 5.78 -2.36 0.27
CA GLY A 92 4.38 -2.02 0.50
C GLY A 92 4.17 -1.17 1.74
N ALA A 93 3.14 -0.32 1.72
CA ALA A 93 2.56 0.23 2.94
C ALA A 93 1.86 -0.89 3.72
N THR A 94 2.17 -1.06 5.00
CA THR A 94 1.66 -2.16 5.83
C THR A 94 1.07 -1.67 7.14
N ASP A 95 1.86 -0.91 7.90
CA ASP A 95 1.47 -0.37 9.19
C ASP A 95 2.16 0.98 9.38
N ALA A 96 1.36 2.03 9.56
CA ALA A 96 1.88 3.39 9.63
C ALA A 96 2.84 3.59 10.80
N ASP A 97 2.63 2.92 11.93
CA ASP A 97 3.52 3.05 13.08
C ASP A 97 4.86 2.38 12.81
N TYR A 98 4.89 1.19 12.21
CA TYR A 98 6.16 0.55 11.87
C TYR A 98 6.86 1.24 10.69
N ASP A 99 6.13 1.48 9.60
CA ASP A 99 6.68 2.01 8.36
C ASP A 99 7.25 3.42 8.56
N LEU A 100 6.52 4.30 9.26
CA LEU A 100 6.91 5.71 9.39
C LEU A 100 7.90 5.93 10.54
N ASN A 101 7.86 5.12 11.61
CA ASN A 101 8.94 5.15 12.60
C ASN A 101 10.26 4.58 12.05
N SER A 102 10.22 3.77 10.99
CA SER A 102 11.44 3.26 10.35
C SER A 102 12.21 4.32 9.55
N PHE A 103 11.58 5.46 9.22
CA PHE A 103 12.15 6.48 8.35
C PHE A 103 13.48 7.06 8.86
N VAL A 104 13.52 7.46 10.13
CA VAL A 104 14.72 8.04 10.76
C VAL A 104 15.88 7.03 10.85
N PRO A 105 15.69 5.81 11.41
CA PRO A 105 16.78 4.83 11.43
C PRO A 105 17.19 4.37 10.03
N PHE A 106 16.28 4.30 9.06
CA PHE A 106 16.62 4.02 7.67
C PHE A 106 17.51 5.12 7.07
N ALA A 107 17.14 6.39 7.24
CA ALA A 107 17.92 7.52 6.73
C ALA A 107 19.35 7.52 7.30
N HIS A 108 19.50 7.27 8.60
CA HIS A 108 20.83 7.17 9.23
C HIS A 108 21.59 5.92 8.75
N GLY A 109 20.94 4.75 8.72
CA GLY A 109 21.56 3.50 8.29
C GLY A 109 22.05 3.53 6.84
N MET A 110 21.45 4.35 6.00
CA MET A 110 21.86 4.59 4.61
C MET A 110 22.83 5.77 4.45
N GLY A 111 23.24 6.43 5.54
CA GLY A 111 24.16 7.56 5.52
C GLY A 111 23.57 8.86 4.93
N LEU A 112 22.25 8.99 4.91
CA LEU A 112 21.53 10.16 4.36
C LEU A 112 21.40 11.30 5.38
N ILE A 113 21.61 11.02 6.66
CA ILE A 113 21.71 12.03 7.74
C ILE A 113 22.96 11.78 8.59
N SER A 114 23.48 12.83 9.22
CA SER A 114 24.63 12.71 10.11
C SER A 114 24.29 11.97 11.40
N THR A 115 25.31 11.38 12.03
CA THR A 115 25.19 10.76 13.35
C THR A 115 24.71 11.76 14.40
N ASP A 116 25.23 12.99 14.41
CA ASP A 116 24.77 14.06 15.31
C ASP A 116 23.27 14.33 15.17
N LEU A 117 22.76 14.43 13.93
CA LEU A 117 21.33 14.67 13.69
C LEU A 117 20.48 13.46 14.12
N PHE A 118 20.98 12.24 13.91
CA PHE A 118 20.32 11.02 14.36
C PHE A 118 20.26 10.92 15.89
N GLU A 119 21.34 11.27 16.59
CA GLU A 119 21.40 11.28 18.06
C GLU A 119 20.48 12.34 18.66
N ASP A 120 20.47 13.56 18.10
CA ASP A 120 19.56 14.66 18.48
C ASP A 120 18.09 14.22 18.41
N VAL A 121 17.65 13.72 17.25
CA VAL A 121 16.25 13.31 17.06
C VAL A 121 15.91 12.09 17.92
N SER A 122 16.83 11.14 18.08
CA SER A 122 16.60 9.96 18.91
C SER A 122 16.45 10.32 20.39
N ALA A 123 17.24 11.29 20.88
CA ALA A 123 17.15 11.80 22.24
C ALA A 123 15.84 12.56 22.48
N ALA A 124 15.40 13.38 21.51
CA ALA A 124 14.17 14.16 21.61
C ALA A 124 12.89 13.30 21.51
N CYS A 125 12.94 12.24 20.69
CA CYS A 125 11.77 11.44 20.32
C CYS A 125 11.68 10.08 21.00
N HIS A 126 12.72 9.64 21.71
CA HIS A 126 12.78 8.34 22.40
C HIS A 126 12.40 7.15 21.50
N GLY A 127 12.78 7.21 20.22
CA GLY A 127 12.52 6.16 19.22
C GLY A 127 11.12 6.18 18.59
N THR A 128 10.28 7.18 18.86
CA THR A 128 8.99 7.39 18.20
C THR A 128 9.02 8.66 17.34
N PHE A 129 9.10 8.48 16.03
CA PHE A 129 9.26 9.52 15.00
C PHE A 129 7.98 9.79 14.19
N TRP A 130 6.86 9.16 14.56
CA TRP A 130 5.56 9.27 13.89
C TRP A 130 4.42 9.32 14.92
N GLY A 131 3.28 9.90 14.51
CA GLY A 131 2.08 10.00 15.33
C GLY A 131 2.06 11.24 16.21
N LYS A 132 1.55 11.11 17.44
CA LYS A 132 1.48 12.22 18.40
C LYS A 132 2.77 12.30 19.21
N VAL A 133 3.58 13.31 18.92
CA VAL A 133 4.83 13.62 19.63
C VAL A 133 4.77 15.05 20.19
N ASN A 134 5.69 15.40 21.09
CA ASN A 134 5.81 16.78 21.57
C ASN A 134 6.48 17.69 20.52
N ASP A 135 6.39 19.01 20.72
CA ASP A 135 6.90 20.00 19.77
C ASP A 135 8.41 19.86 19.52
N VAL A 136 9.20 19.53 20.55
CA VAL A 136 10.65 19.36 20.46
C VAL A 136 11.02 18.17 19.57
N CYS A 137 10.31 17.05 19.71
CA CYS A 137 10.49 15.89 18.85
C CYS A 137 10.03 16.20 17.42
N GLN A 138 8.88 16.87 17.26
CA GLN A 138 8.36 17.24 15.94
C GLN A 138 9.35 18.11 15.17
N GLU A 139 9.93 19.12 15.81
CA GLU A 139 10.96 20.00 15.21
C GLU A 139 12.18 19.20 14.74
N ASN A 140 12.65 18.23 15.54
CA ASN A 140 13.79 17.39 15.15
C ASN A 140 13.45 16.42 14.00
N ILE A 141 12.23 15.86 13.97
CA ILE A 141 11.75 15.07 12.82
C ILE A 141 11.73 15.94 11.56
N ASP A 142 11.28 17.19 11.66
CA ASP A 142 11.20 18.10 10.51
C ASP A 142 12.59 18.52 10.01
N ARG A 143 13.59 18.64 10.90
CA ARG A 143 15.00 18.79 10.49
C ARG A 143 15.48 17.59 9.66
N VAL A 144 15.17 16.35 10.08
CA VAL A 144 15.50 15.14 9.29
C VAL A 144 14.81 15.18 7.93
N ARG A 145 13.50 15.48 7.89
CA ARG A 145 12.75 15.60 6.62
C ARG A 145 13.32 16.67 5.69
N TRP A 146 13.74 17.81 6.25
CA TRP A 146 14.35 18.88 5.48
C TRP A 146 15.65 18.43 4.82
N VAL A 147 16.57 17.80 5.56
CA VAL A 147 17.81 17.24 4.98
C VAL A 147 17.49 16.22 3.90
N MET A 148 16.56 15.31 4.16
CA MET A 148 16.16 14.27 3.19
C MET A 148 15.55 14.86 1.90
N SER A 149 14.84 15.98 1.99
CA SER A 149 14.27 16.65 0.82
C SER A 149 15.33 17.22 -0.15
N MET A 150 16.55 17.50 0.35
CA MET A 150 17.65 17.98 -0.50
C MET A 150 18.13 16.91 -1.48
N TYR A 151 18.00 15.63 -1.13
CA TYR A 151 18.40 14.51 -1.99
C TYR A 151 17.37 14.18 -3.07
N GLN A 152 16.10 14.58 -2.92
CA GLN A 152 15.05 14.31 -3.91
C GLN A 152 15.05 15.30 -5.08
N ASN A 153 15.81 16.39 -4.98
CA ASN A 153 15.91 17.44 -6.00
C ASN A 153 17.23 17.39 -6.81
N LEU A 154 18.02 16.33 -6.65
CA LEU A 154 19.22 16.02 -7.44
C LEU A 154 18.88 14.97 -8.50
#